data_AF-A0AAN9X7Y8-F1
#
_entry.id   AF-A0AAN9X7Y8-F1
#
_cell.length_a   1.000
_cell.length_b   1.000
_cell.length_c   1.000
_cell.angle_alpha   90.00
_cell.angle_beta   90.00
_cell.angle_gamma   90.00
#
_symmetry.space_group_name_H-M   'P 1'
#
loop_
_entity.id
_entity.type
_entity.pdbx_description
1 polymer ?
#
loop_
_entity_poly.entity_id
_entity_poly.type
_entity_poly.pdbx_seq_one_letter_code
_entity_poly.pdbx_strand_id
1 'polypeptide(L)'
;MSGGEEGGSESGEKIRSAKENLSLILPSLSTTTLLGNQEIYSQISRLLRQPNSGAGDNNLCRWLYDTFQSGVSELQLLVLSFVPIIAGVYLSRVAERKPQAGFEAVLLALYGHQTSSRAGQPVSVTLPDLSQGSVYHESKSPNKNNSSSTVAVVSPALEPHGTVRSTRRARIVGVALELFFAKIPHMPASSKIHFCEFCKIWAGQDGDMYMNFEEDVSGKELELKEKEKEKEKGEGRVPLPWELLQPVLRILGHCLLGTNHNDCELFGAASEACRCLFARSMHDVNPQAILPMRSLLRLSKPLLTNHLLPDPTDLPFSSVISL
;
A
#
# COMPACT_ATOMS: atom_id res chain seq x y z
N MET A 1 -41.41 -13.31 -10.73
CA MET A 1 -40.54 -12.51 -9.84
C MET A 1 -39.24 -12.30 -10.58
N SER A 2 -39.23 -11.25 -11.40
CA SER A 2 -38.11 -10.77 -12.20
C SER A 2 -37.42 -9.67 -11.41
N GLY A 3 -36.09 -9.70 -11.30
CA GLY A 3 -35.34 -8.71 -10.53
C GLY A 3 -33.83 -8.93 -10.51
N GLY A 4 -33.24 -9.49 -11.57
CA GLY A 4 -31.81 -9.84 -11.62
C GLY A 4 -31.01 -9.28 -12.79
N GLU A 5 -31.64 -8.73 -13.84
CA GLU A 5 -30.93 -8.39 -15.10
C GLU A 5 -30.59 -6.89 -15.28
N GLU A 6 -31.14 -5.97 -14.49
CA GLU A 6 -30.93 -4.52 -14.70
C GLU A 6 -29.51 -4.05 -14.29
N GLY A 7 -28.88 -4.66 -13.28
CA GLY A 7 -27.57 -4.21 -12.77
C GLY A 7 -26.37 -4.46 -13.70
N GLY A 8 -26.47 -5.44 -14.61
CA GLY A 8 -25.39 -5.78 -15.55
C GLY A 8 -25.26 -4.79 -16.71
N SER A 9 -26.40 -4.27 -17.20
CA SER A 9 -26.44 -3.34 -18.34
C SER A 9 -25.87 -1.96 -17.97
N GLU A 10 -26.26 -1.42 -16.80
CA GLU A 10 -25.81 -0.10 -16.33
C GLU A 10 -24.30 -0.08 -16.04
N SER A 11 -23.76 -1.15 -15.45
CA SER A 11 -22.32 -1.27 -15.21
C SER A 11 -21.53 -1.31 -16.52
N GLY A 12 -22.03 -2.01 -17.55
CA GLY A 12 -21.40 -2.09 -18.87
C GLY A 12 -21.34 -0.73 -19.57
N GLU A 13 -22.39 0.09 -19.45
CA GLU A 13 -22.44 1.44 -20.00
C GLU A 13 -21.43 2.38 -19.31
N LYS A 14 -21.33 2.34 -17.99
CA LYS A 14 -20.33 3.11 -17.22
C LYS A 14 -18.91 2.75 -17.62
N ILE A 15 -18.61 1.45 -17.80
CA ILE A 15 -17.30 0.99 -18.28
C ILE A 15 -17.02 1.50 -19.70
N ARG A 16 -17.99 1.43 -20.60
CA ARG A 16 -17.84 1.94 -21.97
C ARG A 16 -17.57 3.44 -22.00
N SER A 17 -18.35 4.23 -21.26
CA SER A 17 -18.16 5.67 -21.16
C SER A 17 -16.79 6.03 -20.55
N ALA A 18 -16.35 5.31 -19.50
CA ALA A 18 -15.02 5.52 -18.92
C ALA A 18 -13.90 5.23 -19.92
N LYS A 19 -14.03 4.17 -20.74
CA LYS A 19 -13.08 3.85 -21.82
C LYS A 19 -13.04 4.94 -22.89
N GLU A 20 -14.20 5.42 -23.34
CA GLU A 20 -14.31 6.49 -24.34
C GLU A 20 -13.64 7.78 -23.84
N ASN A 21 -13.95 8.20 -22.60
CA ASN A 21 -13.32 9.37 -21.99
C ASN A 21 -11.81 9.21 -21.82
N LEU A 22 -11.32 8.00 -21.53
CA LEU A 22 -9.88 7.73 -21.47
C LEU A 22 -9.23 7.82 -22.85
N SER A 23 -9.89 7.35 -23.90
CA SER A 23 -9.37 7.40 -25.28
C SER A 23 -9.18 8.83 -25.78
N LEU A 24 -9.98 9.79 -25.29
CA LEU A 24 -9.79 11.21 -25.57
C LEU A 24 -8.49 11.77 -24.96
N ILE A 25 -8.04 11.18 -23.86
CA ILE A 25 -6.79 11.54 -23.17
C ILE A 25 -5.60 10.78 -23.77
N LEU A 26 -5.83 9.53 -24.20
CA LEU A 26 -4.85 8.61 -24.76
C LEU A 26 -5.30 8.12 -26.16
N PRO A 27 -5.06 8.90 -27.24
CA PRO A 27 -5.59 8.60 -28.58
C PRO A 27 -5.04 7.33 -29.22
N SER A 28 -3.91 6.80 -28.74
CA SER A 28 -3.15 5.73 -29.39
C SER A 28 -3.56 4.31 -28.98
N LEU A 29 -4.72 4.13 -28.33
CA LEU A 29 -4.99 2.93 -27.56
C LEU A 29 -6.29 2.19 -27.96
N SER A 30 -6.15 0.94 -28.39
CA SER A 30 -7.26 0.00 -28.65
C SER A 30 -7.74 -0.62 -27.33
N THR A 31 -8.87 -0.16 -26.78
CA THR A 31 -9.34 -0.43 -25.40
C THR A 31 -10.21 -1.69 -25.27
N THR A 32 -9.66 -2.88 -25.53
CA THR A 32 -10.42 -4.13 -25.30
C THR A 32 -10.59 -4.44 -23.80
N THR A 33 -9.56 -4.27 -22.97
CA THR A 33 -9.62 -4.41 -21.50
C THR A 33 -8.82 -3.30 -20.79
N LEU A 34 -9.43 -2.63 -19.80
CA LEU A 34 -8.78 -1.56 -19.02
C LEU A 34 -7.92 -2.14 -17.90
N LEU A 35 -8.42 -3.17 -17.21
CA LEU A 35 -7.73 -3.80 -16.09
C LEU A 35 -6.68 -4.79 -16.62
N GLY A 36 -5.44 -4.65 -16.15
CA GLY A 36 -4.34 -5.56 -16.48
C GLY A 36 -3.60 -5.29 -17.80
N ASN A 37 -3.98 -4.26 -18.56
CA ASN A 37 -3.22 -3.87 -19.75
C ASN A 37 -1.98 -3.06 -19.35
N GLN A 38 -0.81 -3.67 -19.50
CA GLN A 38 0.48 -3.10 -19.10
C GLN A 38 0.82 -1.79 -19.84
N GLU A 39 0.37 -1.63 -21.09
CA GLU A 39 0.64 -0.42 -21.88
C GLU A 39 -0.20 0.76 -21.39
N ILE A 40 -1.46 0.51 -21.01
CA ILE A 40 -2.32 1.54 -20.39
C ILE A 40 -1.71 1.97 -19.07
N TYR A 41 -1.29 0.99 -18.27
CA TYR A 41 -0.66 1.25 -16.98
C TYR A 41 0.60 2.10 -17.14
N SER A 42 1.50 1.75 -18.07
CA SER A 42 2.76 2.47 -18.29
C SER A 42 2.52 3.90 -18.76
N GLN A 43 1.58 4.12 -19.68
CA GLN A 43 1.25 5.45 -20.21
C GLN A 43 0.62 6.36 -19.14
N ILE A 44 -0.39 5.86 -18.41
CA ILE A 44 -1.03 6.61 -17.32
C ILE A 44 0.01 6.92 -16.22
N SER A 45 0.83 5.93 -15.85
CA SER A 45 1.90 6.11 -14.86
C SER A 45 2.88 7.20 -15.26
N ARG A 46 3.27 7.26 -16.54
CA ARG A 46 4.13 8.30 -17.09
C ARG A 46 3.48 9.68 -17.00
N LEU A 47 2.20 9.81 -17.37
CA LEU A 47 1.45 11.06 -17.27
C LEU A 47 1.31 11.54 -15.82
N LEU A 48 1.04 10.64 -14.88
CA LEU A 48 0.93 10.97 -13.46
C LEU A 48 2.26 11.41 -12.83
N ARG A 49 3.41 11.08 -13.43
CA ARG A 49 4.74 11.50 -12.96
C ARG A 49 5.24 12.82 -13.56
N GLN A 50 4.56 13.39 -14.56
CA GLN A 50 4.95 14.68 -15.16
C GLN A 50 4.91 15.83 -14.12
N PRO A 51 5.72 16.90 -14.25
CA PRO A 51 5.82 17.95 -13.24
C PRO A 51 4.52 18.74 -13.00
N ASN A 52 3.67 18.86 -14.04
CA ASN A 52 2.36 19.50 -13.99
C ASN A 52 1.20 18.52 -13.69
N SER A 53 1.51 17.26 -13.40
CA SER A 53 0.49 16.30 -12.98
C SER A 53 -0.10 16.70 -11.62
N GLY A 54 -1.41 16.49 -11.46
CA GLY A 54 -2.12 16.84 -10.23
C GLY A 54 -2.63 18.28 -10.15
N ALA A 55 -2.44 19.12 -11.18
CA ALA A 55 -3.11 20.41 -11.28
C ALA A 55 -4.65 20.25 -11.36
N GLY A 56 -5.40 21.30 -10.98
CA GLY A 56 -6.87 21.25 -10.92
C GLY A 56 -7.55 21.10 -12.28
N ASP A 57 -6.88 21.49 -13.35
CA ASP A 57 -7.29 21.38 -14.76
C ASP A 57 -6.82 20.08 -15.43
N ASN A 58 -6.17 19.19 -14.67
CA ASN A 58 -5.64 17.95 -15.22
C ASN A 58 -6.78 16.95 -15.55
N ASN A 59 -7.02 16.75 -16.86
CA ASN A 59 -8.06 15.85 -17.37
C ASN A 59 -7.94 14.40 -16.85
N LEU A 60 -6.71 13.91 -16.64
CA LEU A 60 -6.50 12.56 -16.11
C LEU A 60 -6.91 12.46 -14.63
N CYS A 61 -6.65 13.47 -13.81
CA CYS A 61 -7.12 13.52 -12.43
C CYS A 61 -8.64 13.58 -12.36
N ARG A 62 -9.27 14.37 -13.25
CA ARG A 62 -10.73 14.41 -13.38
C ARG A 62 -11.29 13.05 -13.78
N TRP A 63 -10.70 12.41 -14.78
CA TRP A 63 -11.11 11.07 -15.22
C TRP A 63 -10.98 10.04 -14.09
N LEU A 64 -9.87 10.03 -13.34
CA LEU A 64 -9.68 9.13 -12.18
C LEU A 64 -10.74 9.36 -11.10
N TYR A 65 -11.08 10.62 -10.82
CA TYR A 65 -12.12 11.01 -9.87
C TYR A 65 -13.50 10.48 -10.32
N ASP A 66 -13.92 10.79 -11.55
CA ASP A 66 -15.22 10.39 -12.10
C ASP A 66 -15.32 8.85 -12.21
N THR A 67 -14.23 8.20 -12.63
CA THR A 67 -14.14 6.73 -12.75
C THR A 67 -14.29 6.04 -11.40
N PHE A 68 -13.70 6.57 -10.33
CA PHE A 68 -13.86 6.01 -8.99
C PHE A 68 -15.27 6.19 -8.43
N GLN A 69 -15.89 7.35 -8.69
CA GLN A 69 -17.25 7.68 -8.26
C GLN A 69 -18.34 6.89 -9.00
N SER A 70 -18.02 6.24 -10.12
CA SER A 70 -18.97 5.41 -10.89
C SER A 70 -19.60 4.26 -10.08
N GLY A 71 -18.96 3.84 -8.99
CA GLY A 71 -19.40 2.73 -8.13
C GLY A 71 -19.14 1.33 -8.70
N VAL A 72 -18.55 1.22 -9.90
CA VAL A 72 -18.23 -0.06 -10.53
C VAL A 72 -16.93 -0.62 -9.95
N SER A 73 -16.96 -1.83 -9.39
CA SER A 73 -15.81 -2.41 -8.69
C SER A 73 -14.55 -2.56 -9.56
N GLU A 74 -14.70 -2.92 -10.85
CA GLU A 74 -13.57 -3.04 -11.78
C GLU A 74 -12.87 -1.68 -12.02
N LEU A 75 -13.66 -0.63 -12.20
CA LEU A 75 -13.15 0.73 -12.39
C LEU A 75 -12.51 1.28 -11.12
N GLN A 76 -13.07 0.96 -9.95
CA GLN A 76 -12.46 1.31 -8.67
C GLN A 76 -11.12 0.61 -8.47
N LEU A 77 -11.02 -0.68 -8.81
CA LEU A 77 -9.74 -1.41 -8.77
C LEU A 77 -8.69 -0.78 -9.69
N LEU A 78 -9.10 -0.35 -10.89
CA LEU A 78 -8.21 0.36 -11.81
C LEU A 78 -7.67 1.66 -11.20
N VAL A 79 -8.53 2.51 -10.64
CA VAL A 79 -8.11 3.76 -9.99
C VAL A 79 -7.20 3.48 -8.79
N LEU A 80 -7.55 2.47 -7.98
CA LEU A 80 -6.74 2.05 -6.83
C LEU A 80 -5.33 1.61 -7.26
N SER A 81 -5.16 0.99 -8.43
CA SER A 81 -3.84 0.59 -8.94
C SER A 81 -2.88 1.76 -9.19
N PHE A 82 -3.39 3.00 -9.32
CA PHE A 82 -2.57 4.21 -9.47
C PHE A 82 -2.37 4.98 -8.15
N VAL A 83 -2.99 4.56 -7.04
CA VAL A 83 -2.85 5.20 -5.73
C VAL A 83 -1.39 5.31 -5.28
N PRO A 84 -0.51 4.30 -5.45
CA PRO A 84 0.90 4.45 -5.09
C PRO A 84 1.60 5.61 -5.81
N ILE A 85 1.28 5.83 -7.09
CA ILE A 85 1.87 6.92 -7.88
C ILE A 85 1.28 8.26 -7.45
N ILE A 86 -0.05 8.33 -7.30
CA ILE A 86 -0.74 9.56 -6.88
C ILE A 86 -0.23 9.98 -5.50
N ALA A 87 -0.24 9.08 -4.51
CA ALA A 87 0.26 9.33 -3.17
C ALA A 87 1.77 9.66 -3.17
N GLY A 88 2.56 8.91 -3.94
CA GLY A 88 3.99 9.10 -4.15
C GLY A 88 4.33 10.50 -4.61
N VAL A 89 3.82 10.87 -5.78
CA VAL A 89 4.07 12.16 -6.42
C VAL A 89 3.48 13.30 -5.59
N TYR A 90 2.26 13.13 -5.06
CA TYR A 90 1.64 14.14 -4.21
C TYR A 90 2.52 14.44 -3.00
N LEU A 91 2.86 13.43 -2.20
CA LEU A 91 3.63 13.61 -0.97
C LEU A 91 5.04 14.17 -1.23
N SER A 92 5.73 13.71 -2.28
CA SER A 92 7.06 14.22 -2.62
C SER A 92 7.07 15.68 -3.05
N ARG A 93 5.97 16.16 -3.67
CA ARG A 93 5.85 17.55 -4.15
C ARG A 93 5.23 18.52 -3.16
N VAL A 94 4.74 18.05 -2.01
CA VAL A 94 4.20 18.90 -0.94
C VAL A 94 5.18 20.03 -0.56
N ALA A 95 6.49 19.75 -0.57
CA ALA A 95 7.52 20.72 -0.23
C ALA A 95 7.65 21.86 -1.26
N GLU A 96 7.26 21.63 -2.51
CA GLU A 96 7.32 22.62 -3.59
C GLU A 96 6.26 23.74 -3.46
N ARG A 97 5.29 23.59 -2.55
CA ARG A 97 4.19 24.54 -2.31
C ARG A 97 3.37 24.89 -3.55
N LYS A 98 3.37 24.02 -4.57
CA LYS A 98 2.51 24.16 -5.75
C LYS A 98 1.13 23.55 -5.47
N PRO A 99 0.04 24.15 -5.99
CA PRO A 99 -1.30 23.59 -5.82
C PRO A 99 -1.43 22.27 -6.59
N GLN A 100 -1.84 21.21 -5.89
CA GLN A 100 -2.06 19.87 -6.46
C GLN A 100 -3.53 19.45 -6.35
N ALA A 101 -4.45 20.39 -6.67
CA ALA A 101 -5.88 20.24 -6.46
C ALA A 101 -6.49 19.00 -7.15
N GLY A 102 -5.94 18.57 -8.30
CA GLY A 102 -6.38 17.36 -9.00
C GLY A 102 -6.08 16.09 -8.19
N PHE A 103 -4.87 15.96 -7.64
CA PHE A 103 -4.54 14.82 -6.77
C PHE A 103 -5.31 14.89 -5.44
N GLU A 104 -5.46 16.08 -4.87
CA GLU A 104 -6.23 16.27 -3.64
C GLU A 104 -7.70 15.88 -3.84
N ALA A 105 -8.31 16.19 -4.98
CA ALA A 105 -9.68 15.77 -5.30
C ALA A 105 -9.82 14.24 -5.35
N VAL A 106 -8.90 13.54 -6.02
CA VAL A 106 -8.91 12.07 -6.09
C VAL A 106 -8.72 11.46 -4.70
N LEU A 107 -7.74 11.94 -3.92
CA LEU A 107 -7.48 11.45 -2.57
C LEU A 107 -8.65 11.72 -1.62
N LEU A 108 -9.32 12.87 -1.74
CA LEU A 108 -10.54 13.18 -0.99
C LEU A 108 -11.71 12.29 -1.40
N ALA A 109 -11.85 11.93 -2.68
CA ALA A 109 -12.87 10.99 -3.13
C ALA A 109 -12.70 9.61 -2.50
N LEU A 110 -11.45 9.10 -2.50
CA LEU A 110 -11.09 7.85 -1.84
C LEU A 110 -11.39 7.91 -0.33
N TYR A 111 -10.99 9.00 0.32
CA TYR A 111 -11.23 9.23 1.74
C TYR A 111 -12.73 9.31 2.07
N GLY A 112 -13.50 10.04 1.26
CA GLY A 112 -14.94 10.19 1.40
C GLY A 112 -15.67 8.84 1.26
N HIS A 113 -15.28 8.03 0.28
CA HIS A 113 -15.80 6.68 0.11
C HIS A 113 -15.57 5.82 1.36
N GLN A 114 -14.35 5.83 1.91
CA GLN A 114 -14.06 5.07 3.12
C GLN A 114 -14.78 5.62 4.36
N THR A 115 -14.95 6.93 4.44
CA THR A 115 -15.69 7.58 5.54
C THR A 115 -17.16 7.16 5.54
N SER A 116 -17.79 7.19 4.36
CA SER A 116 -19.17 6.71 4.18
C SER A 116 -19.31 5.22 4.50
N SER A 117 -18.34 4.39 4.05
CA SER A 117 -18.31 2.95 4.32
C SER A 117 -18.21 2.64 5.82
N ARG A 118 -17.45 3.43 6.57
CA ARG A 118 -17.30 3.26 8.03
C ARG A 118 -18.49 3.78 8.83
N ALA A 119 -19.36 4.63 8.26
CA ALA A 119 -20.53 5.19 8.93
C ALA A 119 -20.24 5.76 10.35
N GLY A 120 -19.09 6.42 10.51
CA GLY A 120 -18.65 7.00 11.79
C GLY A 120 -18.11 5.98 12.81
N GLN A 121 -18.02 4.70 12.47
CA GLN A 121 -17.50 3.66 13.35
C GLN A 121 -15.96 3.54 13.26
N PRO A 122 -15.27 3.28 14.39
CA PRO A 122 -13.86 2.92 14.37
C PRO A 122 -13.67 1.49 13.83
N VAL A 123 -12.51 1.23 13.24
CA VAL A 123 -12.11 -0.14 12.89
C VAL A 123 -11.50 -0.78 14.13
N SER A 124 -12.14 -1.82 14.66
CA SER A 124 -11.70 -2.57 15.83
C SER A 124 -11.51 -4.05 15.51
N VAL A 125 -10.64 -4.69 16.27
CA VAL A 125 -10.38 -6.14 16.20
C VAL A 125 -10.48 -6.72 17.60
N THR A 126 -11.11 -7.88 17.72
CA THR A 126 -11.14 -8.64 18.96
C THR A 126 -9.82 -9.39 19.09
N LEU A 127 -9.10 -9.16 20.19
CA LEU A 127 -7.84 -9.86 20.45
C LEU A 127 -8.16 -11.31 20.86
N PRO A 128 -7.55 -12.31 20.19
CA PRO A 128 -7.70 -13.71 20.59
C PRO A 128 -7.19 -13.93 22.02
N ASP A 129 -7.96 -14.66 22.81
CA ASP A 129 -7.61 -15.06 24.18
C ASP A 129 -7.51 -16.59 24.25
N LEU A 130 -6.32 -17.11 24.57
CA LEU A 130 -6.08 -18.55 24.69
C LEU A 130 -6.79 -19.19 25.89
N SER A 131 -7.31 -18.39 26.83
CA SER A 131 -8.16 -18.92 27.91
C SER A 131 -9.56 -19.30 27.42
N GLN A 132 -9.96 -18.82 26.25
CA GLN A 132 -11.24 -19.13 25.61
C GLN A 132 -11.04 -20.16 24.50
N GLY A 133 -11.98 -21.10 24.38
CA GLY A 133 -12.05 -21.99 23.22
C GLY A 133 -12.18 -21.19 21.93
N SER A 134 -11.51 -21.64 20.86
CA SER A 134 -11.52 -21.04 19.54
C SER A 134 -11.67 -22.11 18.47
N VAL A 135 -11.84 -21.71 17.21
CA VAL A 135 -11.91 -22.64 16.07
C VAL A 135 -10.70 -23.58 15.99
N TYR A 136 -9.53 -23.17 16.50
CA TYR A 136 -8.28 -23.93 16.41
C TYR A 136 -7.84 -24.60 17.71
N HIS A 137 -8.53 -24.34 18.83
CA HIS A 137 -8.07 -24.74 20.17
C HIS A 137 -9.24 -24.89 21.13
N GLU A 138 -9.21 -25.93 21.96
CA GLU A 138 -10.17 -26.12 23.05
C GLU A 138 -9.51 -25.86 24.41
N SER A 139 -10.15 -25.01 25.24
CA SER A 139 -9.65 -24.67 26.56
C SER A 139 -9.94 -25.78 27.57
N LYS A 140 -8.91 -26.32 28.23
CA LYS A 140 -9.01 -27.48 29.14
C LYS A 140 -9.75 -27.21 30.48
N SER A 141 -10.05 -25.96 30.82
CA SER A 141 -10.64 -25.60 32.11
C SER A 141 -11.87 -24.69 31.93
N PRO A 142 -13.01 -24.97 32.58
CA PRO A 142 -14.17 -24.10 32.52
C PRO A 142 -13.82 -22.75 33.15
N ASN A 143 -13.85 -21.69 32.33
CA ASN A 143 -13.46 -20.37 32.76
C ASN A 143 -14.49 -19.85 33.76
N LYS A 144 -14.11 -19.74 35.04
CA LYS A 144 -14.98 -19.23 36.12
C LYS A 144 -15.10 -17.71 36.10
N ASN A 145 -14.27 -17.05 35.30
CA ASN A 145 -14.29 -15.63 35.05
C ASN A 145 -14.70 -15.39 33.59
N ASN A 146 -15.80 -14.66 33.39
CA ASN A 146 -16.12 -14.05 32.11
C ASN A 146 -15.07 -12.96 31.81
N SER A 147 -13.86 -13.36 31.36
CA SER A 147 -12.96 -12.40 30.70
C SER A 147 -13.64 -11.98 29.41
N SER A 148 -14.27 -10.81 29.41
CA SER A 148 -14.80 -10.19 28.19
C SER A 148 -13.65 -10.08 27.20
N SER A 149 -13.84 -10.59 25.99
CA SER A 149 -12.85 -10.51 24.92
C SER A 149 -12.37 -9.06 24.73
N THR A 150 -11.07 -8.82 24.86
CA THR A 150 -10.50 -7.47 24.73
C THR A 150 -10.61 -6.98 23.30
N VAL A 151 -11.31 -5.86 23.09
CA VAL A 151 -11.44 -5.21 21.78
C VAL A 151 -10.37 -4.13 21.65
N ALA A 152 -9.53 -4.23 20.61
CA ALA A 152 -8.51 -3.25 20.28
C ALA A 152 -8.95 -2.38 19.09
N VAL A 153 -8.80 -1.07 19.20
CA VAL A 153 -9.09 -0.13 18.09
C VAL A 153 -7.85 -0.03 17.19
N VAL A 154 -7.97 -0.47 15.95
CA VAL A 154 -6.88 -0.44 14.94
C VAL A 154 -6.81 0.90 14.24
N SER A 155 -7.97 1.49 13.94
CA SER A 155 -8.06 2.76 13.21
C SER A 155 -9.24 3.54 13.79
N PRO A 156 -9.03 4.80 14.22
CA PRO A 156 -10.12 5.62 14.77
C PRO A 156 -11.19 5.90 13.69
N ALA A 157 -12.37 6.31 14.15
CA ALA A 157 -13.45 6.78 13.28
C ALA A 157 -12.95 7.90 12.36
N LEU A 158 -13.48 7.94 11.14
CA LEU A 158 -13.13 8.96 10.15
C LEU A 158 -14.15 10.09 10.18
N GLU A 159 -13.66 11.32 10.21
CA GLU A 159 -14.46 12.53 10.11
C GLU A 159 -14.53 12.96 8.63
N PRO A 160 -15.67 13.42 8.10
CA PRO A 160 -15.74 13.90 6.72
C PRO A 160 -14.93 15.19 6.56
N HIS A 161 -14.12 15.26 5.50
CA HIS A 161 -13.28 16.43 5.20
C HIS A 161 -13.52 16.89 3.76
N GLY A 162 -13.68 18.21 3.56
CA GLY A 162 -13.86 18.82 2.23
C GLY A 162 -12.59 19.38 1.59
N THR A 163 -11.48 19.47 2.33
CA THR A 163 -10.19 20.01 1.84
C THR A 163 -9.01 19.28 2.47
N VAL A 164 -7.89 19.17 1.75
CA VAL A 164 -6.66 18.54 2.28
C VAL A 164 -5.82 19.59 3.00
N ARG A 165 -5.81 19.55 4.33
CA ARG A 165 -4.95 20.39 5.17
C ARG A 165 -3.67 19.66 5.55
N SER A 166 -2.58 20.38 5.79
CA SER A 166 -1.28 19.81 6.17
C SER A 166 -1.36 18.84 7.38
N THR A 167 -2.13 19.20 8.40
CA THR A 167 -2.32 18.40 9.63
C THR A 167 -3.09 17.09 9.41
N ARG A 168 -3.93 17.04 8.36
CA ARG A 168 -4.77 15.87 8.04
C ARG A 168 -4.27 15.10 6.82
N ARG A 169 -3.33 15.67 6.06
CA ARG A 169 -2.80 15.11 4.82
C ARG A 169 -2.34 13.66 4.99
N ALA A 170 -1.55 13.38 6.02
CA ALA A 170 -1.04 12.05 6.27
C ALA A 170 -2.14 11.03 6.53
N ARG A 171 -3.21 11.43 7.24
CA ARG A 171 -4.37 10.58 7.49
C ARG A 171 -5.19 10.32 6.22
N ILE A 172 -5.40 11.35 5.40
CA ILE A 172 -6.13 11.23 4.12
C ILE A 172 -5.39 10.27 3.18
N VAL A 173 -4.08 10.48 2.99
CA VAL A 173 -3.25 9.62 2.15
C VAL A 173 -3.13 8.21 2.76
N GLY A 174 -2.98 8.11 4.08
CA GLY A 174 -2.96 6.82 4.78
C GLY A 174 -4.22 6.00 4.54
N VAL A 175 -5.41 6.62 4.58
CA VAL A 175 -6.68 5.96 4.26
C VAL A 175 -6.76 5.52 2.79
N ALA A 176 -6.25 6.33 1.85
CA ALA A 176 -6.15 5.91 0.45
C ALA A 176 -5.25 4.67 0.29
N LEU A 177 -4.13 4.61 1.02
CA LEU A 177 -3.27 3.43 1.07
C LEU A 177 -3.92 2.24 1.79
N GLU A 178 -4.77 2.46 2.79
CA GLU A 178 -5.58 1.40 3.41
C GLU A 178 -6.56 0.78 2.39
N LEU A 179 -7.19 1.60 1.52
CA LEU A 179 -8.05 1.11 0.44
C LEU A 179 -7.26 0.31 -0.60
N PHE A 180 -6.07 0.79 -0.97
CA PHE A 180 -5.15 0.04 -1.83
C PHE A 180 -4.79 -1.31 -1.19
N PHE A 181 -4.43 -1.31 0.09
CA PHE A 181 -4.09 -2.52 0.84
C PHE A 181 -5.27 -3.50 0.91
N ALA A 182 -6.50 -3.02 1.12
CA ALA A 182 -7.70 -3.86 1.17
C ALA A 182 -7.96 -4.63 -0.15
N LYS A 183 -7.39 -4.15 -1.27
CA LYS A 183 -7.50 -4.78 -2.60
C LYS A 183 -6.14 -5.25 -3.13
N ILE A 184 -5.11 -5.34 -2.27
CA ILE A 184 -3.74 -5.65 -2.67
C ILE A 184 -3.53 -6.96 -3.46
N PRO A 185 -4.32 -8.05 -3.26
CA PRO A 185 -4.15 -9.25 -4.06
C PRO A 185 -4.49 -9.03 -5.55
N HIS A 186 -5.41 -8.11 -5.84
CA HIS A 186 -5.82 -7.76 -7.20
C HIS A 186 -4.96 -6.67 -7.84
N MET A 187 -4.01 -6.08 -7.09
CA MET A 187 -3.15 -5.02 -7.60
C MET A 187 -2.00 -5.59 -8.45
N PRO A 188 -1.72 -5.02 -9.64
CA PRO A 188 -0.64 -5.48 -10.50
C PRO A 188 0.73 -5.30 -9.83
N ALA A 189 1.69 -6.14 -10.19
CA ALA A 189 3.05 -6.09 -9.64
C ALA A 189 3.71 -4.72 -9.84
N SER A 190 3.58 -4.12 -11.03
CA SER A 190 4.14 -2.78 -11.33
C SER A 190 3.65 -1.69 -10.37
N SER A 191 2.39 -1.76 -9.91
CA SER A 191 1.85 -0.83 -8.91
C SER A 191 2.50 -0.99 -7.54
N LYS A 192 2.73 -2.24 -7.13
CA LYS A 192 3.43 -2.57 -5.87
C LYS A 192 4.91 -2.19 -5.94
N ILE A 193 5.57 -2.37 -7.09
CA ILE A 193 6.96 -1.94 -7.31
C ILE A 193 7.06 -0.41 -7.19
N HIS A 194 6.20 0.33 -7.88
CA HIS A 194 6.17 1.79 -7.77
C HIS A 194 5.90 2.27 -6.34
N PHE A 195 5.06 1.56 -5.58
CA PHE A 195 4.89 1.84 -4.15
C PHE A 195 6.22 1.73 -3.39
N CYS A 196 7.00 0.66 -3.63
CA CYS A 196 8.29 0.44 -2.99
C CYS A 196 9.32 1.52 -3.39
N GLU A 197 9.35 1.93 -4.67
CA GLU A 197 10.17 3.04 -5.15
C GLU A 197 9.87 4.34 -4.39
N PHE A 198 8.59 4.68 -4.22
CA PHE A 198 8.20 5.88 -3.46
C PHE A 198 8.54 5.77 -1.98
N CYS A 199 8.46 4.58 -1.37
CA CYS A 199 8.91 4.38 0.01
C CYS A 199 10.39 4.70 0.19
N LYS A 200 11.24 4.30 -0.78
CA LYS A 200 12.66 4.67 -0.81
C LYS A 200 12.86 6.18 -0.93
N ILE A 201 12.12 6.84 -1.82
CA ILE A 201 12.16 8.31 -1.97
C ILE A 201 11.75 8.98 -0.65
N TRP A 202 10.63 8.56 -0.05
CA TRP A 202 10.14 9.12 1.21
C TRP A 202 11.10 8.91 2.37
N ALA A 203 11.84 7.80 2.40
CA ALA A 203 12.87 7.54 3.40
C ALA A 203 13.97 8.62 3.37
N GLY A 204 14.32 9.12 2.17
CA GLY A 204 15.32 10.16 1.97
C GLY A 204 16.77 9.69 2.18
N GLN A 205 16.99 8.38 2.24
CA GLN A 205 18.30 7.75 2.37
C GLN A 205 18.26 6.32 1.82
N ASP A 206 19.43 5.81 1.44
CA ASP A 206 19.60 4.48 0.82
C ASP A 206 19.63 3.33 1.84
N GLY A 207 20.04 3.60 3.08
CA GLY A 207 20.12 2.60 4.15
C GLY A 207 21.26 1.60 3.96
N ASP A 208 22.32 1.95 3.21
CA ASP A 208 23.42 1.04 2.80
C ASP A 208 24.14 0.40 3.99
N MET A 209 24.18 1.09 5.12
CA MET A 209 24.68 0.58 6.40
C MET A 209 23.95 -0.68 6.92
N TYR A 210 22.75 -0.97 6.41
CA TYR A 210 21.94 -2.12 6.82
C TYR A 210 21.81 -3.21 5.74
N MET A 211 22.64 -3.18 4.69
CA MET A 211 22.68 -4.27 3.70
C MET A 211 23.03 -5.62 4.35
N ASN A 212 23.98 -5.62 5.29
CA ASN A 212 24.44 -6.82 6.00
C ASN A 212 23.90 -6.87 7.44
N PHE A 213 22.69 -6.35 7.66
CA PHE A 213 22.08 -6.28 8.99
C PHE A 213 22.23 -7.63 9.72
N GLU A 214 22.90 -7.66 10.88
CA GLU A 214 23.16 -8.85 11.72
C GLU A 214 24.21 -9.90 11.25
N GLU A 215 25.00 -9.69 10.20
CA GLU A 215 26.23 -10.51 9.99
C GLU A 215 27.30 -10.23 11.06
N ASP A 216 27.19 -9.10 11.76
CA ASP A 216 28.12 -8.66 12.81
C ASP A 216 27.71 -9.09 14.24
N VAL A 217 27.30 -10.35 14.43
CA VAL A 217 27.33 -10.93 15.80
C VAL A 217 28.75 -11.45 16.13
N SER A 218 29.67 -11.47 15.17
CA SER A 218 31.10 -11.70 15.42
C SER A 218 31.88 -10.38 15.56
N GLY A 219 31.54 -9.58 16.58
CA GLY A 219 32.47 -8.65 17.25
C GLY A 219 33.49 -7.87 16.41
N LYS A 220 33.14 -7.40 15.21
CA LYS A 220 33.87 -6.34 14.53
C LYS A 220 33.03 -5.08 14.68
N GLU A 221 33.57 -4.11 15.38
CA GLU A 221 33.08 -2.73 15.31
C GLU A 221 32.88 -2.41 13.83
N LEU A 222 31.63 -2.19 13.44
CA LEU A 222 31.29 -1.58 12.17
C LEU A 222 31.99 -0.22 12.18
N GLU A 223 33.16 -0.14 11.53
CA GLU A 223 33.74 1.14 11.16
C GLU A 223 32.64 1.91 10.43
N LEU A 224 32.09 2.92 11.10
CA LEU A 224 31.22 3.93 10.51
C LEU A 224 32.05 4.63 9.44
N LYS A 225 32.13 4.05 8.25
CA LYS A 225 32.54 4.77 7.06
C LYS A 225 31.39 5.71 6.75
N GLU A 226 31.42 6.88 7.39
CA GLU A 226 30.79 8.09 6.91
C GLU A 226 31.35 8.36 5.51
N LYS A 227 30.82 7.66 4.51
CA LYS A 227 30.81 8.20 3.16
C LYS A 227 29.77 9.30 3.22
N GLU A 228 30.21 10.49 3.64
CA GLU A 228 29.58 11.75 3.25
C GLU A 228 29.64 11.81 1.71
N LYS A 229 28.74 11.08 1.06
CA LYS A 229 28.21 11.57 -0.20
C LYS A 229 27.29 12.69 0.21
N GLU A 230 27.77 13.92 0.12
CA GLU A 230 26.92 15.07 -0.14
C GLU A 230 26.11 14.76 -1.42
N LYS A 231 25.01 14.04 -1.26
CA LYS A 231 23.93 13.96 -2.23
C LYS A 231 22.86 14.88 -1.72
N GLU A 232 22.47 15.81 -2.58
CA GLU A 232 21.53 16.90 -2.38
C GLU A 232 20.57 16.68 -1.21
N LYS A 233 20.72 17.54 -0.20
CA LYS A 233 19.74 17.73 0.87
C LYS A 233 18.33 17.82 0.27
N GLY A 234 17.52 16.79 0.52
CA GLY A 234 16.09 16.98 0.73
C GLY A 234 15.17 16.91 -0.49
N GLU A 235 15.60 16.44 -1.65
CA GLU A 235 14.66 16.13 -2.74
C GLU A 235 13.98 14.77 -2.48
N GLY A 236 12.97 14.74 -1.62
CA GLY A 236 12.04 13.62 -1.50
C GLY A 236 11.78 13.07 -0.10
N ARG A 237 12.50 13.50 0.94
CA ARG A 237 12.20 13.07 2.32
C ARG A 237 10.85 13.64 2.77
N VAL A 238 9.87 12.76 2.98
CA VAL A 238 8.50 13.13 3.38
C VAL A 238 8.28 12.81 4.86
N PRO A 239 7.64 13.67 5.67
CA PRO A 239 7.20 13.29 7.03
C PRO A 239 6.28 12.06 7.01
N LEU A 240 6.65 10.99 7.72
CA LEU A 240 5.88 9.75 7.82
C LEU A 240 5.35 9.56 9.25
N PRO A 241 4.29 10.29 9.64
CA PRO A 241 3.65 10.04 10.94
C PRO A 241 2.97 8.66 10.93
N TRP A 242 2.64 8.16 12.11
CA TRP A 242 2.18 6.79 12.31
C TRP A 242 0.96 6.42 11.48
N GLU A 243 0.02 7.34 11.27
CA GLU A 243 -1.20 7.13 10.48
C GLU A 243 -0.91 6.84 9.01
N LEU A 244 0.22 7.34 8.50
CA LEU A 244 0.70 7.06 7.14
C LEU A 244 1.62 5.84 7.13
N LEU A 245 2.45 5.67 8.16
CA LEU A 245 3.40 4.56 8.23
C LEU A 245 2.73 3.20 8.42
N GLN A 246 1.61 3.13 9.15
CA GLN A 246 0.86 1.88 9.36
C GLN A 246 0.46 1.16 8.06
N PRO A 247 -0.24 1.79 7.10
CA PRO A 247 -0.55 1.13 5.83
C PRO A 247 0.72 0.85 5.01
N VAL A 248 1.76 1.68 5.11
CA VAL A 248 3.05 1.43 4.45
C VAL A 248 3.67 0.11 4.91
N LEU A 249 3.72 -0.12 6.22
CA LEU A 249 4.20 -1.37 6.81
C LEU A 249 3.42 -2.59 6.31
N ARG A 250 2.09 -2.50 6.25
CA ARG A 250 1.22 -3.59 5.80
C ARG A 250 1.43 -3.91 4.31
N ILE A 251 1.55 -2.87 3.47
CA ILE A 251 1.79 -3.03 2.03
C ILE A 251 3.18 -3.65 1.80
N LEU A 252 4.23 -3.15 2.45
CA LEU A 252 5.57 -3.73 2.34
C LEU A 252 5.63 -5.17 2.85
N GLY A 253 4.95 -5.47 3.96
CA GLY A 253 4.81 -6.83 4.48
C GLY A 253 4.19 -7.76 3.44
N HIS A 254 3.15 -7.33 2.73
CA HIS A 254 2.58 -8.10 1.63
C HIS A 254 3.52 -8.21 0.42
N CYS A 255 4.27 -7.16 0.06
CA CYS A 255 5.21 -7.24 -1.04
C CYS A 255 6.37 -8.21 -0.76
N LEU A 256 6.75 -8.38 0.51
CA LEU A 256 7.78 -9.33 0.93
C LEU A 256 7.26 -10.77 1.12
N LEU A 257 6.09 -10.91 1.76
CA LEU A 257 5.59 -12.19 2.29
C LEU A 257 4.33 -12.70 1.56
N GLY A 258 3.83 -11.95 0.58
CA GLY A 258 2.63 -12.31 -0.16
C GLY A 258 2.84 -13.51 -1.08
N THR A 259 1.75 -14.00 -1.64
CA THR A 259 1.74 -15.16 -2.55
C THR A 259 2.56 -14.96 -3.84
N ASN A 260 3.01 -13.74 -4.12
CA ASN A 260 3.86 -13.38 -5.26
C ASN A 260 5.36 -13.69 -5.03
N HIS A 261 5.67 -14.70 -4.21
CA HIS A 261 7.03 -15.10 -3.83
C HIS A 261 7.99 -15.35 -5.00
N ASN A 262 7.50 -15.54 -6.23
CA ASN A 262 8.33 -15.74 -7.42
C ASN A 262 8.70 -14.43 -8.16
N ASP A 263 8.14 -13.29 -7.77
CA ASP A 263 8.46 -11.99 -8.36
C ASP A 263 9.68 -11.38 -7.67
N CYS A 264 10.87 -11.76 -8.18
CA CYS A 264 12.16 -11.31 -7.66
C CYS A 264 12.31 -9.78 -7.73
N GLU A 265 11.73 -9.13 -8.74
CA GLU A 265 11.78 -7.68 -8.89
C GLU A 265 10.98 -6.98 -7.78
N LEU A 266 9.75 -7.43 -7.54
CA LEU A 266 8.93 -6.91 -6.45
C LEU A 266 9.56 -7.16 -5.08
N PHE A 267 10.07 -8.37 -4.85
CA PHE A 267 10.74 -8.72 -3.61
C PHE A 267 11.98 -7.85 -3.36
N GLY A 268 12.84 -7.69 -4.38
CA GLY A 268 14.03 -6.84 -4.32
C GLY A 268 13.68 -5.39 -4.02
N ALA A 269 12.68 -4.83 -4.73
CA ALA A 269 12.20 -3.47 -4.49
C ALA A 269 11.63 -3.28 -3.07
N ALA A 270 10.88 -4.26 -2.56
CA ALA A 270 10.31 -4.21 -1.22
C ALA A 270 11.37 -4.34 -0.12
N SER A 271 12.36 -5.22 -0.30
CA SER A 271 13.48 -5.39 0.62
C SER A 271 14.30 -4.11 0.72
N GLU A 272 14.61 -3.51 -0.43
CA GLU A 272 15.27 -2.22 -0.54
C GLU A 272 14.49 -1.10 0.18
N ALA A 273 13.19 -1.00 -0.07
CA ALA A 273 12.33 -0.02 0.59
C ALA A 273 12.30 -0.22 2.12
N CYS A 274 12.25 -1.48 2.58
CA CYS A 274 12.28 -1.80 4.01
C CYS A 274 13.60 -1.38 4.65
N ARG A 275 14.72 -1.62 3.98
CA ARG A 275 16.06 -1.20 4.43
C ARG A 275 16.18 0.32 4.54
N CYS A 276 15.73 1.06 3.52
CA CYS A 276 15.72 2.53 3.53
C CYS A 276 14.87 3.10 4.69
N LEU A 277 13.65 2.57 4.88
CA LEU A 277 12.74 3.02 5.93
C LEU A 277 13.19 2.58 7.34
N PHE A 278 13.82 1.42 7.47
CA PHE A 278 14.41 0.98 8.74
C PHE A 278 15.55 1.92 9.14
N ALA A 279 16.46 2.21 8.21
CA ALA A 279 17.51 3.18 8.43
C ALA A 279 16.93 4.51 8.91
N ARG A 280 15.78 4.91 8.34
CA ARG A 280 15.17 6.20 8.66
C ARG A 280 14.61 6.18 10.07
N SER A 281 13.96 5.09 10.42
CA SER A 281 13.39 4.89 11.75
C SER A 281 14.46 4.94 12.84
N MET A 282 15.66 4.43 12.53
CA MET A 282 16.85 4.52 13.40
C MET A 282 17.37 5.95 13.51
N HIS A 283 17.56 6.64 12.37
CA HIS A 283 18.00 8.04 12.33
C HIS A 283 17.02 8.97 13.08
N ASP A 284 15.72 8.78 12.89
CA ASP A 284 14.66 9.58 13.51
C ASP A 284 14.34 9.15 14.96
N VAL A 285 14.99 8.07 15.45
CA VAL A 285 14.75 7.46 16.77
C VAL A 285 13.24 7.25 17.05
N ASN A 286 12.53 6.68 16.07
CA ASN A 286 11.08 6.45 16.17
C ASN A 286 10.80 5.00 16.64
N PRO A 287 10.53 4.76 17.93
CA PRO A 287 10.36 3.39 18.45
C PRO A 287 9.18 2.64 17.84
N GLN A 288 8.09 3.35 17.50
CA GLN A 288 6.91 2.76 16.86
C GLN A 288 7.22 2.23 15.46
N ALA A 289 8.19 2.84 14.77
CA ALA A 289 8.65 2.41 13.45
C ALA A 289 9.80 1.40 13.52
N ILE A 290 10.73 1.55 14.46
CA ILE A 290 11.94 0.71 14.58
C ILE A 290 11.58 -0.77 14.71
N LEU A 291 10.67 -1.13 15.62
CA LEU A 291 10.35 -2.54 15.86
C LEU A 291 9.69 -3.21 14.64
N PRO A 292 8.61 -2.67 14.03
CA PRO A 292 8.02 -3.27 12.84
C PRO A 292 8.98 -3.33 11.65
N MET A 293 9.74 -2.26 11.38
CA MET A 293 10.69 -2.23 10.28
C MET A 293 11.81 -3.24 10.46
N ARG A 294 12.35 -3.36 11.68
CA ARG A 294 13.34 -4.40 12.02
C ARG A 294 12.79 -5.80 11.80
N SER A 295 11.55 -6.05 12.24
CA SER A 295 10.92 -7.35 12.06
C SER A 295 10.75 -7.71 10.58
N LEU A 296 10.29 -6.76 9.75
CA LEU A 296 10.19 -6.97 8.29
C LEU A 296 11.54 -7.25 7.64
N LEU A 297 12.59 -6.51 8.02
CA LEU A 297 13.95 -6.72 7.50
C LEU A 297 14.52 -8.09 7.91
N ARG A 298 14.16 -8.60 9.10
CA ARG A 298 14.56 -9.95 9.52
C ARG A 298 13.78 -11.04 8.77
N LEU A 299 12.50 -10.82 8.50
CA LEU A 299 11.66 -11.77 7.76
C LEU A 299 12.02 -11.85 6.27
N SER A 300 12.60 -10.80 5.69
CA SER A 300 13.02 -10.84 4.28
C SER A 300 14.29 -11.68 4.05
N LYS A 301 15.18 -11.85 5.04
CA LYS A 301 16.45 -12.58 4.81
C LYS A 301 16.28 -14.05 4.45
N PRO A 302 15.51 -14.88 5.20
CA PRO A 302 15.37 -16.28 4.85
C PRO A 302 14.80 -16.45 3.45
N LEU A 303 13.93 -15.53 3.00
CA LEU A 303 13.35 -15.54 1.65
C LEU A 303 14.38 -15.23 0.57
N LEU A 304 15.33 -14.32 0.85
CA LEU A 304 16.45 -14.04 -0.05
C LEU A 304 17.34 -15.28 -0.25
N THR A 305 17.55 -16.09 0.79
CA THR A 305 18.32 -17.35 0.75
C THR A 305 17.50 -18.58 0.32
N ASN A 306 16.20 -18.60 0.59
CA ASN A 306 15.30 -19.74 0.36
C ASN A 306 14.68 -19.78 -1.05
N HIS A 307 15.03 -18.87 -1.97
CA HIS A 307 14.82 -19.15 -3.40
C HIS A 307 15.54 -20.44 -3.88
N LEU A 308 16.30 -21.11 -2.99
CA LEU A 308 16.96 -22.42 -3.18
C LEU A 308 16.41 -23.55 -2.28
N LEU A 309 15.43 -23.32 -1.39
CA LEU A 309 14.85 -24.37 -0.52
C LEU A 309 13.30 -24.31 -0.44
N PRO A 310 12.59 -25.45 -0.51
CA PRO A 310 11.14 -25.49 -0.38
C PRO A 310 10.67 -25.02 1.01
N ASP A 311 9.50 -24.38 1.03
CA ASP A 311 8.85 -23.91 2.26
C ASP A 311 8.55 -25.10 3.19
N PRO A 312 8.99 -25.10 4.46
CA PRO A 312 8.69 -26.18 5.40
C PRO A 312 7.19 -26.32 5.74
N THR A 313 6.35 -25.37 5.33
CA THR A 313 4.89 -25.45 5.42
C THR A 313 4.21 -25.94 4.15
N ASP A 314 4.95 -26.13 3.04
CA ASP A 314 4.43 -26.84 1.88
C ASP A 314 4.16 -28.30 2.27
N LEU A 315 2.88 -28.66 2.30
CA LEU A 315 2.49 -30.06 2.42
C LEU A 315 2.94 -30.79 1.14
N PRO A 316 3.66 -31.92 1.24
CA PRO A 316 4.00 -32.69 0.06
C PRO A 316 2.70 -33.14 -0.61
N PHE A 317 2.48 -32.72 -1.86
CA PHE A 317 1.41 -33.25 -2.69
C PHE A 317 1.68 -34.72 -2.99
N SER A 318 1.25 -35.61 -2.11
CA SER A 318 1.13 -37.03 -2.40
C SER A 318 -0.19 -37.24 -3.14
N SER A 319 -0.12 -37.68 -4.39
CA SER A 319 -1.28 -38.14 -5.16
C SER A 319 -1.80 -39.52 -4.71
N VAL A 320 -1.34 -40.01 -3.55
CA VAL A 320 -1.78 -41.27 -2.96
C VAL A 320 -2.67 -40.96 -1.77
N ILE A 321 -3.98 -41.14 -1.95
CA ILE A 321 -4.91 -41.26 -0.84
C ILE A 321 -4.70 -42.68 -0.29
N SER A 322 -4.00 -42.78 0.84
CA SER A 322 -3.97 -44.02 1.62
C SER A 322 -5.30 -44.12 2.37
N LEU A 323 -6.18 -45.02 1.91
CA LEU A 323 -7.37 -45.48 2.63
C LEU A 323 -6.98 -46.47 3.72
#